data_AF-D2U9V1-F1
#
_entry.id   AF-D2U9V1-F1
#
_cell.length_a   1.000
_cell.length_b   1.000
_cell.length_c   1.000
_cell.angle_alpha   90.00
_cell.angle_beta   90.00
_cell.angle_gamma   90.00
#
_symmetry.space_group_name_H-M   'P 1'
#
loop_
_entity.id
_entity.type
_entity.pdbx_description
1 polymer ?
#
loop_
_entity_poly.entity_id
_entity_poly.type
_entity_poly.pdbx_seq_one_letter_code
_entity_poly.pdbx_strand_id
1 'polypeptide(L)'
;MHRNILLLSVLMLAVLTGCPLRNDTRAPHACAVLPQPVEIVRRVYVPINPLLTTPEPVAEGPLSECPDVAAQRKAALKRANSHLQQIKQIQGTEVKP
;
A
#
# COMPACT_ATOMS: atom_id res chain seq x y z
N MET A 1 -86.91 -16.59 1.42
CA MET A 1 -86.04 -16.69 2.63
C MET A 1 -84.60 -17.14 2.34
N HIS A 2 -84.28 -17.76 1.20
CA HIS A 2 -82.92 -18.28 0.92
C HIS A 2 -81.85 -17.21 0.61
N ARG A 3 -82.21 -16.05 0.06
CA ARG A 3 -81.25 -14.99 -0.28
C ARG A 3 -80.56 -14.35 0.94
N ASN A 4 -81.29 -14.25 2.07
CA ASN A 4 -80.76 -13.68 3.30
C ASN A 4 -79.84 -14.66 4.05
N ILE A 5 -80.09 -15.97 3.93
CA ILE A 5 -79.25 -17.01 4.52
C ILE A 5 -77.89 -17.03 3.82
N LEU A 6 -77.88 -16.90 2.49
CA LEU A 6 -76.64 -16.90 1.70
C LEU A 6 -75.76 -15.67 2.01
N LEU A 7 -76.36 -14.50 2.19
CA LEU A 7 -75.65 -13.29 2.60
C LEU A 7 -75.05 -13.42 4.00
N LEU A 8 -75.77 -14.03 4.94
CA LEU A 8 -75.29 -14.24 6.30
C LEU A 8 -74.12 -15.23 6.35
N SER A 9 -74.16 -16.28 5.52
CA SER A 9 -73.06 -17.25 5.44
C SER A 9 -71.78 -16.66 4.85
N VAL A 10 -71.89 -15.77 3.86
CA VAL A 10 -70.74 -15.09 3.25
C VAL A 10 -70.09 -14.11 4.24
N LEU A 11 -70.91 -13.39 5.01
CA LEU A 11 -70.43 -12.47 6.03
C LEU A 11 -69.65 -13.18 7.15
N MET A 12 -70.14 -14.34 7.61
CA MET A 12 -69.47 -15.13 8.64
C MET A 12 -68.13 -15.72 8.15
N LEU A 13 -68.05 -16.10 6.87
CA LEU A 13 -66.82 -16.64 6.30
C LEU A 13 -65.71 -15.57 6.21
N ALA A 14 -66.06 -14.32 5.94
CA ALA A 14 -65.12 -13.21 5.84
C ALA A 14 -64.51 -12.80 7.19
N VAL A 15 -65.24 -12.99 8.29
CA VAL A 15 -64.75 -12.66 9.65
C VAL A 15 -63.73 -13.69 10.14
N LEU A 16 -63.78 -14.93 9.65
CA LEU A 16 -62.92 -16.02 10.12
C LEU A 16 -61.55 -16.08 9.42
N THR A 17 -61.32 -15.35 8.33
CA THR A 17 -60.06 -15.39 7.57
C THR A 17 -59.05 -14.29 7.93
N GLY A 18 -59.32 -13.49 8.96
CA GLY A 18 -58.42 -12.43 9.43
C GLY A 18 -57.32 -12.95 10.38
N CYS A 19 -56.30 -13.65 9.86
CA CYS A 19 -55.10 -13.95 10.65
C CYS A 19 -54.14 -12.74 10.66
N PRO A 20 -53.76 -12.17 11.82
CA PRO A 20 -52.72 -11.15 11.87
C PRO A 20 -51.35 -11.79 11.65
N LEU A 21 -50.69 -11.43 10.54
CA LEU A 21 -49.31 -11.82 10.25
C LEU A 21 -48.38 -11.11 11.24
N ARG A 22 -47.85 -11.85 12.22
CA ARG A 22 -46.91 -11.31 13.21
C ARG A 22 -45.55 -11.09 12.54
N ASN A 23 -45.15 -9.84 12.41
CA ASN A 23 -43.89 -9.42 11.81
C ASN A 23 -42.81 -9.23 12.90
N ASP A 24 -42.09 -10.29 13.25
CA ASP A 24 -40.93 -10.21 14.15
C ASP A 24 -39.64 -10.00 13.31
N THR A 25 -39.48 -8.81 12.73
CA THR A 25 -38.20 -8.36 12.14
C THR A 25 -37.25 -7.83 13.22
N ARG A 26 -36.71 -8.74 14.04
CA ARG A 26 -35.48 -8.45 14.81
C ARG A 26 -34.28 -8.79 13.92
N ALA A 27 -33.84 -7.82 13.12
CA ALA A 27 -32.57 -7.93 12.43
C ALA A 27 -31.43 -7.90 13.45
N PRO A 28 -30.38 -8.73 13.32
CA PRO A 28 -29.19 -8.59 14.15
C PRO A 28 -28.55 -7.24 13.84
N HIS A 29 -28.27 -6.45 14.87
CA HIS A 29 -27.45 -5.24 14.73
C HIS A 29 -26.03 -5.66 14.36
N ALA A 30 -25.77 -5.84 13.06
CA ALA A 30 -24.43 -5.90 12.52
C ALA A 30 -23.83 -4.50 12.74
N CYS A 31 -22.92 -4.37 13.71
CA CYS A 31 -22.06 -3.21 13.83
C CYS A 31 -21.12 -3.19 12.61
N ALA A 32 -21.63 -2.71 11.48
CA ALA A 32 -20.84 -2.46 10.29
C ALA A 32 -19.98 -1.22 10.54
N VAL A 33 -18.81 -1.43 11.14
CA VAL A 33 -17.78 -0.39 11.23
C VAL A 33 -17.27 -0.15 9.81
N LEU A 34 -17.48 1.06 9.29
CA LEU A 34 -16.92 1.45 8.00
C LEU A 34 -15.38 1.49 8.11
N PRO A 35 -14.65 0.80 7.21
CA PRO A 35 -13.20 0.88 7.20
C PRO A 35 -12.77 2.32 6.91
N GLN A 36 -11.85 2.84 7.73
CA GLN A 36 -11.23 4.13 7.45
C GLN A 36 -10.06 3.92 6.47
N PRO A 37 -10.00 4.71 5.39
CA PRO A 37 -8.85 4.69 4.50
C PRO A 37 -7.59 5.14 5.26
N VAL A 38 -6.50 4.39 5.10
CA VAL A 38 -5.20 4.70 5.67
C VAL A 38 -4.25 5.06 4.53
N GLU A 39 -3.61 6.21 4.62
CA GLU A 39 -2.57 6.60 3.67
C GLU A 39 -1.27 5.83 3.96
N ILE A 40 -0.73 5.17 2.93
CA ILE A 40 0.53 4.44 3.03
C ILE A 40 1.59 5.20 2.23
N VAL A 41 2.58 5.74 2.94
CA VAL A 41 3.75 6.38 2.31
C VAL A 41 4.68 5.30 1.77
N ARG A 42 4.76 5.14 0.44
CA ARG A 42 5.75 4.28 -0.21
C ARG A 42 6.97 5.09 -0.62
N ARG A 43 8.16 4.62 -0.22
CA ARG A 43 9.44 5.19 -0.67
C ARG A 43 9.95 4.38 -1.85
N VAL A 44 10.24 5.04 -2.96
CA VAL A 44 10.86 4.44 -4.14
C VAL A 44 12.26 5.03 -4.28
N TYR A 45 13.26 4.16 -4.34
CA TYR A 45 14.66 4.54 -4.42
C TYR A 45 15.20 4.31 -5.83
N VAL A 46 16.08 5.20 -6.29
CA VAL A 46 16.81 5.00 -7.54
C VAL A 46 17.91 3.96 -7.31
N PRO A 47 17.93 2.84 -8.04
CA PRO A 47 19.00 1.87 -7.91
C PRO A 47 20.30 2.42 -8.49
N ILE A 48 21.38 2.35 -7.71
CA ILE A 48 22.74 2.68 -8.16
C ILE A 48 23.52 1.37 -8.28
N ASN A 49 24.33 1.24 -9.33
CA ASN A 49 25.21 0.09 -9.49
C ASN A 49 26.16 -0.02 -8.28
N PRO A 50 26.21 -1.15 -7.55
CA PRO A 50 27.02 -1.29 -6.34
C PRO A 50 28.52 -1.08 -6.56
N LEU A 51 29.01 -1.29 -7.79
CA LEU A 51 30.40 -1.02 -8.15
C LEU A 51 30.76 0.47 -8.03
N LEU A 52 29.79 1.36 -8.26
CA LEU A 52 29.99 2.82 -8.15
C LEU A 52 30.04 3.30 -6.70
N THR A 53 29.46 2.56 -5.77
CA THR A 53 29.43 2.90 -4.34
C THR A 53 30.47 2.14 -3.52
N THR A 54 31.25 1.26 -4.17
CA THR A 54 32.31 0.51 -3.50
C THR A 54 33.42 1.47 -3.05
N PRO A 55 33.85 1.44 -1.77
CA PRO A 55 34.93 2.28 -1.30
C PRO A 55 36.24 2.02 -2.06
N GLU A 56 36.92 3.08 -2.49
CA GLU A 56 38.27 2.96 -3.06
C GLU A 56 39.28 2.62 -1.95
N PRO A 57 40.29 1.76 -2.23
CA PRO A 57 41.34 1.47 -1.28
C PRO A 57 42.18 2.72 -1.01
N VAL A 58 42.46 2.98 0.27
CA VAL A 58 43.35 4.06 0.69
C VAL A 58 44.76 3.49 0.80
N ALA A 59 45.68 3.96 -0.04
CA ALA A 59 47.08 3.57 0.05
C ALA A 59 47.71 4.10 1.35
N GLU A 60 48.50 3.26 2.01
CA GLU A 60 49.23 3.54 3.24
C GLU A 60 50.67 3.05 3.11
N GLY A 61 51.58 3.64 3.88
CA GLY A 61 53.01 3.30 3.83
C GLY A 61 53.86 4.20 4.74
N PRO A 62 55.14 3.84 4.95
CA PRO A 62 56.09 4.65 5.71
C PRO A 62 56.37 6.00 5.01
N LEU A 63 56.91 6.97 5.76
CA LEU A 63 57.21 8.31 5.24
C LEU A 63 58.19 8.28 4.05
N SER A 64 59.08 7.28 3.99
CA SER A 64 60.00 7.05 2.87
C SER A 64 59.28 6.80 1.53
N GLU A 65 58.03 6.31 1.57
CA GLU A 65 57.21 5.99 0.39
C GLU A 65 56.17 7.08 0.08
N CYS A 66 56.24 8.24 0.73
CA CYS A 66 55.26 9.31 0.61
C CYS A 66 54.94 9.70 -0.84
N PRO A 67 55.91 9.85 -1.77
CA PRO A 67 55.61 10.16 -3.17
C PRO A 67 54.75 9.10 -3.86
N ASP A 68 55.02 7.81 -3.62
CA ASP A 68 54.30 6.69 -4.22
C ASP A 68 52.90 6.55 -3.63
N VAL A 69 52.78 6.65 -2.30
CA VAL A 69 51.49 6.67 -1.60
C VAL A 69 50.63 7.83 -2.10
N ALA A 70 51.21 9.02 -2.29
CA ALA A 70 50.51 10.19 -2.82
C ALA A 70 50.02 9.96 -4.26
N ALA A 71 50.85 9.36 -5.12
CA ALA A 71 50.47 9.01 -6.49
C ALA A 71 49.31 8.01 -6.53
N GLN A 72 49.36 6.97 -5.70
CA GLN A 72 48.28 5.99 -5.57
C GLN A 72 46.97 6.61 -5.07
N ARG A 73 47.04 7.46 -4.03
CA ARG A 73 45.88 8.19 -3.51
C ARG A 73 45.28 9.12 -4.56
N LYS A 74 46.10 9.82 -5.34
CA LYS A 74 45.63 10.65 -6.45
C LYS A 74 44.89 9.83 -7.52
N ALA A 75 45.38 8.63 -7.84
CA ALA A 75 44.71 7.73 -8.79
C ALA A 75 43.37 7.23 -8.23
N ALA A 76 43.32 6.83 -6.97
CA ALA A 76 42.08 6.43 -6.28
C ALA A 76 41.05 7.56 -6.26
N LEU A 77 41.45 8.79 -5.91
CA LEU A 77 40.56 9.96 -5.93
C LEU A 77 40.00 10.24 -7.33
N LYS A 78 40.79 10.08 -8.38
CA LYS A 78 40.30 10.24 -9.77
C LYS A 78 39.21 9.22 -10.11
N ARG A 79 39.38 7.95 -9.71
CA ARG A 79 38.36 6.90 -9.93
C ARG A 79 37.10 7.18 -9.12
N ALA A 80 37.23 7.49 -7.83
CA ALA A 80 36.10 7.87 -6.98
C ALA A 80 35.31 9.05 -7.57
N ASN A 81 36.01 10.10 -8.04
CA ASN A 81 35.36 11.24 -8.67
C ASN A 81 34.63 10.86 -9.97
N SER A 82 35.17 9.93 -10.76
CA SER A 82 34.49 9.40 -11.94
C SER A 82 33.22 8.63 -11.55
N HIS A 83 33.27 7.79 -10.52
CA HIS A 83 32.09 7.08 -10.01
C HIS A 83 31.02 8.07 -9.52
N LEU A 84 31.41 9.11 -8.78
CA LEU A 84 30.49 10.16 -8.33
C LEU A 84 29.82 10.90 -9.49
N GLN A 85 30.56 11.16 -10.59
CA GLN A 85 29.97 11.75 -11.79
C GLN A 85 28.92 10.83 -12.43
N GLN A 86 29.19 9.52 -12.50
CA GLN A 86 28.21 8.55 -13.00
C GLN A 86 26.97 8.47 -12.10
N ILE A 87 27.16 8.43 -10.78
CA ILE A 87 26.05 8.47 -9.81
C ILE A 87 25.21 9.73 -10.00
N LYS A 88 25.84 10.88 -10.23
CA LYS A 88 25.14 12.15 -10.49
C LYS A 88 24.22 12.11 -11.72
N GLN A 89 24.55 11.30 -12.72
CA GLN A 89 23.71 11.13 -13.92
C GLN A 89 22.51 10.23 -13.67
N ILE A 90 22.61 9.31 -12.71
CA ILE A 90 21.56 8.34 -12.38
C ILE A 90 20.63 8.89 -11.29
N GLN A 91 21.18 9.57 -10.29
CA GLN A 91 20.38 10.15 -9.21
C GLN A 91 19.40 11.19 -9.75
N GLY A 92 18.15 11.15 -9.26
CA GLY A 92 17.09 12.04 -9.72
C GLY A 92 16.42 11.63 -11.04
N THR A 93 16.78 10.48 -11.61
CA THR A 93 16.02 9.87 -12.69
C THR A 93 14.66 9.36 -12.19
N GLU A 94 13.65 9.40 -13.06
CA GLU A 94 12.31 8.92 -12.74
C GLU A 94 12.33 7.41 -12.49
N VAL A 95 11.72 6.98 -11.38
CA VAL A 95 11.54 5.57 -11.04
C VAL A 95 10.06 5.26 -11.05
N LYS A 96 9.66 4.28 -11.86
CA LYS A 96 8.28 3.82 -11.88
C LYS A 96 7.99 2.99 -10.61
N PRO A 97 6.93 3.33 -9.87
CA PRO A 97 6.56 2.61 -8.64
C PRO A 97 6.00 1.22 -8.91
#